data_AF-A0A1H6J0E5-F1
#
_entry.id   AF-A0A1H6J0E5-F1
#
_cell.length_a   1.000
_cell.length_b   1.000
_cell.length_c   1.000
_cell.angle_alpha   90.00
_cell.angle_beta   90.00
_cell.angle_gamma   90.00
#
_symmetry.space_group_name_H-M   'P 1'
#
loop_
_entity.id
_entity.type
_entity.pdbx_description
1 polymer ?
#
loop_
_entity_poly.entity_id
_entity_poly.type
_entity_poly.pdbx_seq_one_letter_code
_entity_poly.pdbx_strand_id
1 'polypeptide(L)'
;MPPIPGAVRYRLVLLVGHGRPDCEVEMVETLHDCSPAPSLEYVDRFGRVVGDLLYLRWCSGAAAPSWREVFDSPDVLNFLEQERLPGLHPRMEALMARAAGRGWLAYSDEPRSLRVGPTYLASPGQKLRVRQPRDMGRRVAGAVARFRYKHKHNPTIKEFADFLRNARVQRIFRGEADVLKSLPWLVVSGWIVLEDGRVLRGPTARADMNERAALRRLAIREAAQAANTDEERTSSTAIPTPCG
;
A
#
# COMPACT_ATOMS: atom_id res chain seq x y z
N MET A 1 -23.79 31.02 1.47
CA MET A 1 -24.06 29.68 0.92
C MET A 1 -23.68 28.65 1.97
N PRO A 2 -24.60 27.79 2.44
CA PRO A 2 -24.24 26.71 3.36
C PRO A 2 -23.45 25.61 2.62
N PRO A 3 -22.55 24.89 3.32
CA PRO A 3 -21.79 23.79 2.72
C PRO A 3 -22.69 22.59 2.41
N ILE A 4 -22.52 22.01 1.22
CA ILE A 4 -23.27 20.84 0.75
C ILE A 4 -22.73 19.59 1.46
N PRO A 5 -23.58 18.80 2.15
CA PRO A 5 -23.15 17.56 2.79
C PRO A 5 -22.92 16.47 1.73
N GLY A 6 -21.71 15.90 1.68
CA GLY A 6 -21.42 14.73 0.83
C GLY A 6 -20.03 14.67 0.18
N ALA A 7 -19.23 15.74 0.24
CA ALA A 7 -17.86 15.70 -0.29
C ALA A 7 -16.94 14.86 0.61
N VAL A 8 -16.65 13.62 0.21
CA VAL A 8 -15.59 12.82 0.85
C VAL A 8 -14.26 13.26 0.25
N ARG A 9 -13.49 14.06 1.00
CA ARG A 9 -12.13 14.45 0.61
C ARG A 9 -11.18 13.28 0.84
N TYR A 10 -10.79 12.57 -0.22
CA TYR A 10 -9.66 11.66 -0.16
C TYR A 10 -8.36 12.44 -0.40
N ARG A 11 -7.49 12.53 0.60
CA ARG A 11 -6.15 13.10 0.45
C ARG A 11 -5.23 12.00 -0.09
N LEU A 12 -5.11 11.89 -1.41
CA LEU A 12 -4.10 11.04 -2.03
C LEU A 12 -2.78 11.81 -2.08
N VAL A 13 -1.85 11.50 -1.18
CA VAL A 13 -0.49 12.07 -1.24
C VAL A 13 0.33 11.24 -2.22
N LEU A 14 0.43 11.72 -3.46
CA LEU A 14 1.39 11.20 -4.44
C LEU A 14 2.79 11.63 -4.00
N LEU A 15 3.60 10.67 -3.57
CA LEU A 15 5.01 10.90 -3.28
C LEU A 15 5.77 10.90 -4.61
N VAL A 16 5.81 12.08 -5.24
CA VAL A 16 6.68 12.31 -6.40
C VAL A 16 8.13 12.23 -5.91
N GLY A 17 8.86 11.25 -6.42
CA GLY A 17 10.29 11.12 -6.20
C GLY A 17 11.03 12.24 -6.94
N HIS A 18 11.14 13.42 -6.33
CA HIS A 18 12.28 14.34 -6.38
C HIS A 18 11.89 15.70 -5.75
N GLY A 19 12.35 15.92 -4.52
CA GLY A 19 12.95 17.20 -4.10
C GLY A 19 12.16 18.52 -4.09
N ARG A 20 10.86 18.56 -4.39
CA ARG A 20 10.02 19.76 -4.15
C ARG A 20 8.60 19.37 -3.70
N PRO A 21 8.16 19.77 -2.49
CA PRO A 21 6.73 19.87 -2.21
C PRO A 21 6.24 21.15 -2.89
N ASP A 22 5.35 21.05 -3.86
CA ASP A 22 4.39 22.11 -4.27
C ASP A 22 3.82 21.76 -5.65
N CYS A 23 3.15 20.61 -5.73
CA CYS A 23 2.11 20.36 -6.72
C CYS A 23 0.99 19.65 -5.95
N GLU A 24 0.13 20.43 -5.32
CA GLU A 24 -1.13 19.92 -4.78
C GLU A 24 -1.99 19.53 -5.98
N VAL A 25 -1.91 18.26 -6.40
CA VAL A 25 -2.85 17.74 -7.39
C VAL A 25 -4.16 17.53 -6.63
N GLU A 26 -4.94 18.60 -6.57
CA GLU A 26 -6.32 18.55 -6.13
C GLU A 26 -7.08 17.73 -7.18
N MET A 27 -7.15 16.42 -6.95
CA MET A 27 -7.96 15.53 -7.76
C MET A 27 -9.42 15.80 -7.37
N VAL A 28 -9.95 16.89 -7.91
CA VAL A 28 -11.37 17.17 -7.90
C VAL A 28 -11.98 16.09 -8.78
N GLU A 29 -12.52 15.03 -8.15
CA GLU A 29 -13.58 14.25 -8.81
C GLU A 29 -14.69 15.25 -9.09
N THR A 30 -14.71 15.80 -10.31
CA THR A 30 -15.89 16.42 -10.87
C THR A 30 -16.97 15.33 -10.91
N LEU A 31 -17.75 15.33 -9.83
CA LEU A 31 -18.98 14.60 -9.58
C LEU A 31 -19.97 14.83 -10.73
N HIS A 32 -19.78 14.17 -11.86
CA HIS A 32 -20.77 14.12 -12.94
C HIS A 32 -21.04 12.71 -13.46
N ASP A 33 -20.65 11.68 -12.71
CA ASP A 33 -21.13 10.33 -12.96
C ASP A 33 -21.53 9.70 -11.63
N CYS A 34 -22.83 9.76 -11.30
CA CYS A 34 -23.45 9.15 -10.12
C CYS A 34 -23.45 7.61 -10.18
N SER A 35 -22.44 7.01 -10.81
CA SER A 35 -22.29 5.57 -10.86
C SER A 35 -21.71 5.10 -9.52
N PRO A 36 -22.34 4.14 -8.85
CA PRO A 36 -21.83 3.64 -7.58
C PRO A 36 -20.42 3.08 -7.77
N ALA A 37 -19.54 3.45 -6.85
CA ALA A 37 -18.21 2.88 -6.70
C ALA A 37 -18.27 1.35 -6.90
N PRO A 38 -17.40 0.74 -7.74
CA PRO A 38 -17.42 -0.70 -7.95
C PRO A 38 -17.30 -1.45 -6.62
N SER A 39 -18.09 -2.52 -6.46
CA SER A 39 -18.10 -3.33 -5.25
C SER A 39 -16.73 -3.96 -4.98
N LEU A 40 -16.44 -4.30 -3.73
CA LEU A 40 -15.15 -4.94 -3.40
C LEU A 40 -14.99 -6.30 -4.07
N GLU A 41 -16.07 -7.06 -4.21
CA GLU A 41 -16.09 -8.33 -4.92
C GLU A 41 -15.75 -8.15 -6.40
N TYR A 42 -16.28 -7.09 -7.03
CA TYR A 42 -15.95 -6.75 -8.40
C TYR A 42 -14.45 -6.43 -8.56
N VAL A 43 -13.89 -5.61 -7.66
CA VAL A 43 -12.44 -5.31 -7.66
C VAL A 43 -11.60 -6.58 -7.46
N ASP A 44 -12.07 -7.52 -6.63
CA ASP A 44 -11.38 -8.79 -6.41
C ASP A 44 -11.41 -9.71 -7.63
N ARG A 45 -12.55 -9.79 -8.32
CA ARG A 45 -12.67 -10.56 -9.58
C ARG A 45 -11.81 -9.95 -10.68
N PHE A 46 -11.85 -8.64 -10.86
CA PHE A 46 -10.96 -7.94 -11.79
C PHE A 46 -9.48 -8.17 -11.45
N GLY A 47 -9.11 -7.99 -10.18
CA GLY A 47 -7.75 -8.18 -9.70
C GLY A 47 -7.23 -9.60 -9.92
N ARG A 48 -8.11 -10.61 -9.83
CA ARG A 48 -7.79 -11.99 -10.19
C ARG A 48 -7.52 -12.15 -11.68
N VAL A 49 -8.40 -11.67 -12.55
CA VAL A 49 -8.23 -11.77 -14.03
C VAL A 49 -6.93 -11.12 -14.47
N VAL A 50 -6.67 -9.89 -14.02
CA VAL A 50 -5.40 -9.20 -14.31
C VAL A 50 -4.21 -9.93 -13.69
N GLY A 51 -4.36 -10.44 -12.46
CA GLY A 51 -3.34 -11.22 -11.79
C GLY A 51 -2.92 -12.47 -12.56
N ASP A 52 -3.87 -13.21 -13.14
CA ASP A 52 -3.61 -14.40 -13.96
C ASP A 52 -2.81 -14.03 -15.21
N LEU A 53 -3.22 -12.97 -15.92
CA LEU A 53 -2.49 -12.45 -17.08
C LEU A 53 -1.05 -12.04 -16.72
N LEU A 54 -0.86 -11.29 -15.63
CA LEU A 54 0.45 -10.85 -15.18
C LEU A 54 1.34 -12.03 -14.76
N TYR A 55 0.78 -13.00 -14.06
CA TYR A 55 1.50 -14.18 -13.59
C TYR A 55 1.94 -15.08 -14.75
N LEU A 56 1.07 -15.29 -15.74
CA LEU A 56 1.39 -16.06 -16.94
C LEU A 56 2.52 -15.38 -17.74
N ARG A 57 2.43 -14.07 -17.96
CA ARG A 57 3.51 -13.32 -18.64
C ARG A 57 4.82 -13.41 -17.87
N TRP A 58 4.79 -13.23 -16.55
CA TRP A 58 5.98 -13.37 -15.72
C TRP A 58 6.60 -14.76 -15.82
N CYS A 59 5.79 -15.82 -15.72
CA CYS A 59 6.26 -17.21 -15.87
C CYS A 59 6.86 -17.48 -17.26
N SER A 60 6.34 -16.84 -18.31
CA SER A 60 6.88 -16.96 -19.68
C SER A 60 8.20 -16.22 -19.92
N GLY A 61 8.68 -15.43 -18.96
CA GLY A 61 9.83 -14.55 -19.14
C GLY A 61 9.55 -13.31 -20.01
N ALA A 62 8.29 -13.08 -20.39
CA ALA A 62 7.90 -11.91 -21.15
C ALA A 62 8.04 -10.63 -20.32
N ALA A 63 8.31 -9.52 -20.99
CA ALA A 63 8.23 -8.20 -20.38
C ALA A 63 6.82 -7.98 -19.80
N ALA A 64 6.78 -7.26 -18.68
CA ALA A 64 5.51 -6.90 -18.08
C ALA A 64 4.69 -5.99 -19.00
N PRO A 65 3.35 -6.12 -18.97
CA PRO A 65 2.50 -5.33 -19.83
C PRO A 65 2.36 -3.90 -19.31
N SER A 66 2.14 -2.98 -20.25
CA SER A 66 1.56 -1.67 -20.00
C SER A 66 0.08 -1.80 -19.65
N TRP A 67 -0.52 -0.74 -19.11
CA TRP A 67 -1.96 -0.72 -18.81
C TRP A 67 -2.80 -0.95 -20.07
N ARG A 68 -2.39 -0.33 -21.18
CA ARG A 68 -3.03 -0.52 -22.48
C ARG A 68 -3.02 -1.99 -22.91
N GLU A 69 -1.87 -2.66 -22.82
CA GLU A 69 -1.77 -4.08 -23.16
C GLU A 69 -2.63 -4.98 -22.24
N VAL A 70 -2.87 -4.58 -20.99
CA VAL A 70 -3.81 -5.29 -20.10
C VAL A 70 -5.24 -5.10 -20.55
N PHE A 71 -5.64 -3.87 -20.87
CA PHE A 71 -7.01 -3.56 -21.29
C PHE A 71 -7.35 -4.03 -22.70
N ASP A 72 -6.34 -4.19 -23.55
CA ASP A 72 -6.46 -4.79 -24.88
C ASP A 72 -6.45 -6.34 -24.81
N SER A 73 -6.28 -6.94 -23.62
CA SER A 73 -6.24 -8.39 -23.50
C SER A 73 -7.65 -9.01 -23.62
N PRO A 74 -7.81 -10.14 -24.34
CA PRO A 74 -9.11 -10.80 -24.50
C PRO A 74 -9.77 -11.15 -23.16
N ASP A 75 -9.00 -11.60 -22.17
CA ASP A 75 -9.55 -12.00 -20.86
C ASP A 75 -10.14 -10.81 -20.11
N VAL A 76 -9.48 -9.65 -20.17
CA VAL A 76 -9.97 -8.42 -19.54
C VAL A 76 -11.16 -7.85 -20.31
N LEU A 77 -11.13 -7.85 -21.64
CA LEU A 77 -12.25 -7.41 -22.47
C LEU A 77 -13.51 -8.26 -22.21
N ASN A 78 -13.35 -9.59 -22.18
CA ASN A 78 -14.43 -10.52 -21.86
C ASN A 78 -15.00 -10.26 -20.45
N PHE A 79 -14.13 -10.03 -19.46
CA PHE A 79 -14.56 -9.66 -18.11
C PHE A 79 -15.37 -8.35 -18.11
N LEU A 80 -14.89 -7.31 -18.79
CA LEU A 80 -15.56 -6.01 -18.84
C LEU A 80 -16.93 -6.07 -19.56
N GLU A 81 -17.04 -6.90 -20.61
CA GLU A 81 -18.28 -7.14 -21.33
C GLU A 81 -19.32 -7.86 -20.46
N GLN A 82 -18.90 -8.94 -19.76
CA GLN A 82 -19.76 -9.69 -18.84
C GLN A 82 -20.33 -8.79 -17.72
N GLU A 83 -19.53 -7.83 -17.28
CA GLU A 83 -19.90 -6.89 -16.21
C GLU A 83 -20.63 -5.64 -16.73
N ARG A 84 -20.94 -5.58 -18.04
CA ARG A 84 -21.73 -4.53 -18.70
C ARG A 84 -21.18 -3.10 -18.49
N LEU A 85 -19.88 -2.91 -18.64
CA LEU A 85 -19.24 -1.59 -18.50
C LEU A 85 -18.75 -1.02 -19.83
N PRO A 86 -19.63 -0.40 -20.64
CA PRO A 86 -19.21 0.35 -21.82
C PRO A 86 -18.64 1.73 -21.43
N GLY A 87 -17.48 2.09 -21.98
CA GLY A 87 -16.86 3.40 -21.77
C GLY A 87 -15.90 3.43 -20.57
N LEU A 88 -14.59 3.40 -20.85
CA LEU A 88 -13.69 2.66 -19.99
C LEU A 88 -12.56 3.46 -19.30
N HIS A 89 -12.05 4.56 -19.86
CA HIS A 89 -10.74 5.05 -19.42
C HIS A 89 -10.66 5.54 -17.96
N PRO A 90 -11.49 6.49 -17.47
CA PRO A 90 -11.38 6.93 -16.07
C PRO A 90 -11.78 5.83 -15.06
N ARG A 91 -12.73 4.97 -15.45
CA ARG A 91 -13.19 3.85 -14.62
C ARG A 91 -12.13 2.75 -14.52
N MET A 92 -11.36 2.52 -15.58
CA MET A 92 -10.24 1.59 -15.62
C MET A 92 -9.12 2.01 -14.68
N GLU A 93 -8.76 3.30 -14.64
CA GLU A 93 -7.72 3.81 -13.73
C GLU A 93 -8.15 3.64 -12.27
N ALA A 94 -9.40 3.99 -11.94
CA ALA A 94 -9.95 3.79 -10.61
C ALA A 94 -9.96 2.29 -10.22
N LEU A 95 -10.27 1.41 -11.17
CA LEU A 95 -10.29 -0.04 -10.94
C LEU A 95 -8.88 -0.59 -10.70
N MET A 96 -7.88 -0.15 -11.49
CA MET A 96 -6.47 -0.48 -11.28
C MET A 96 -5.96 0.02 -9.94
N ALA A 97 -6.26 1.27 -9.58
CA ALA A 97 -5.88 1.84 -8.29
C ALA A 97 -6.50 1.07 -7.11
N ARG A 98 -7.78 0.69 -7.21
CA ARG A 98 -8.46 -0.12 -6.18
C ARG A 98 -7.90 -1.54 -6.10
N ALA A 99 -7.63 -2.17 -7.23
CA ALA A 99 -6.99 -3.49 -7.27
C ALA A 99 -5.58 -3.44 -6.65
N ALA A 100 -4.81 -2.39 -6.93
CA ALA A 100 -3.50 -2.14 -6.32
C ALA A 100 -3.61 -1.95 -4.80
N GLY A 101 -4.55 -1.12 -4.35
CA GLY A 101 -4.81 -0.89 -2.92
C GLY A 101 -5.19 -2.15 -2.15
N ARG A 102 -5.83 -3.11 -2.83
CA ARG A 102 -6.16 -4.44 -2.31
C ARG A 102 -5.04 -5.48 -2.47
N GLY A 103 -3.92 -5.09 -3.07
CA GLY A 103 -2.73 -5.94 -3.21
C GLY A 103 -2.83 -7.00 -4.30
N TRP A 104 -3.76 -6.87 -5.24
CA TRP A 104 -3.84 -7.76 -6.41
C TRP A 104 -2.71 -7.53 -7.40
N LEU A 105 -2.29 -6.29 -7.53
CA LEU A 105 -1.25 -5.84 -8.45
C LEU A 105 -0.46 -4.68 -7.82
N ALA A 106 0.66 -4.33 -8.45
CA ALA A 106 1.39 -3.10 -8.20
C ALA A 106 1.92 -2.53 -9.50
N TYR A 107 2.05 -1.22 -9.54
CA TYR A 107 2.64 -0.46 -10.63
C TYR A 107 3.36 0.76 -10.05
N SER A 108 4.29 1.31 -10.83
CA SER A 108 4.93 2.61 -10.62
C SER A 108 4.69 3.49 -11.85
N ASP A 109 5.24 4.70 -11.79
CA ASP A 109 5.33 5.64 -12.91
C ASP A 109 6.23 5.14 -14.06
N GLU A 110 7.08 4.15 -13.80
CA GLU A 110 7.90 3.54 -14.84
C GLU A 110 7.04 2.76 -15.86
N PRO A 111 7.34 2.90 -17.18
CA PRO A 111 6.70 2.08 -18.20
C PRO A 111 6.89 0.59 -17.92
N ARG A 112 5.83 -0.21 -18.14
CA ARG A 112 5.87 -1.67 -17.97
C ARG A 112 6.30 -2.11 -16.55
N SER A 113 5.96 -1.33 -15.54
CA SER A 113 6.15 -1.64 -14.12
C SER A 113 5.09 -2.58 -13.55
N LEU A 114 4.04 -2.92 -14.29
CA LEU A 114 2.92 -3.68 -13.75
C LEU A 114 3.36 -5.07 -13.29
N ARG A 115 3.09 -5.42 -12.03
CA ARG A 115 3.45 -6.71 -11.41
C ARG A 115 2.28 -7.27 -10.63
N VAL A 116 2.28 -8.58 -10.51
CA VAL A 116 1.34 -9.31 -9.66
C VAL A 116 1.60 -9.00 -8.18
N GLY A 117 0.53 -8.82 -7.41
CA GLY A 117 0.60 -8.44 -6.01
C GLY A 117 0.51 -9.62 -5.03
N PRO A 118 0.70 -9.36 -3.73
CA PRO A 118 0.75 -10.38 -2.69
C PRO A 118 -0.58 -11.10 -2.48
N THR A 119 -1.71 -10.44 -2.77
CA THR A 119 -3.03 -11.06 -2.65
C THR A 119 -3.19 -12.18 -3.67
N TYR A 120 -2.71 -11.97 -4.90
CA TYR A 120 -2.70 -13.01 -5.92
C TYR A 120 -1.75 -14.16 -5.55
N LEU A 121 -0.50 -13.84 -5.17
CA LEU A 121 0.52 -14.85 -4.82
C LEU A 121 0.13 -15.71 -3.60
N ALA A 122 -0.69 -15.17 -2.70
CA ALA A 122 -1.21 -15.90 -1.54
C ALA A 122 -2.46 -16.75 -1.83
N SER A 123 -2.98 -16.75 -3.06
CA SER A 123 -4.29 -17.32 -3.40
C SER A 123 -4.36 -18.75 -4.00
N PRO A 124 -3.38 -19.67 -3.86
CA PRO A 124 -3.62 -21.04 -4.30
C PRO A 124 -4.58 -21.74 -3.32
N GLY A 125 -5.86 -21.87 -3.70
CA GLY A 125 -6.83 -22.76 -3.03
C GLY A 125 -7.88 -22.12 -2.11
N GLN A 126 -8.67 -21.17 -2.62
CA GLN A 126 -10.02 -20.83 -2.08
C GLN A 126 -10.18 -20.13 -0.72
N LYS A 127 -9.16 -19.53 -0.10
CA LYS A 127 -9.42 -18.52 0.95
C LYS A 127 -8.55 -17.29 0.76
N LEU A 128 -9.17 -16.28 0.14
CA LEU A 128 -8.73 -14.89 0.06
C LEU A 128 -8.52 -14.33 1.47
N ARG A 129 -7.40 -14.69 2.11
CA ARG A 129 -6.91 -13.93 3.26
C ARG A 129 -6.29 -12.67 2.68
N VAL A 130 -7.12 -11.64 2.52
CA VAL A 130 -6.72 -10.28 2.16
C VAL A 130 -5.51 -9.92 3.01
N ARG A 131 -4.30 -10.05 2.44
CA ARG A 131 -3.09 -9.55 3.08
C ARG A 131 -3.12 -8.07 2.80
N GLN A 132 -3.30 -7.25 3.84
CA GLN A 132 -3.16 -5.80 3.69
C GLN A 132 -1.76 -5.53 3.10
N PRO A 133 -1.65 -5.09 1.84
CA PRO A 133 -0.37 -5.02 1.14
C PRO A 133 0.58 -4.06 1.85
N ARG A 134 0.02 -2.97 2.41
CA ARG A 134 0.74 -2.00 3.23
C ARG A 134 1.39 -2.64 4.45
N ASP A 135 0.67 -3.50 5.17
CA ASP A 135 1.21 -4.17 6.35
C ASP A 135 2.29 -5.18 6.01
N MET A 136 2.12 -5.92 4.91
CA MET A 136 3.17 -6.80 4.40
C MET A 136 4.43 -5.99 4.07
N GLY A 137 4.29 -4.92 3.31
CA GLY A 137 5.40 -4.02 2.96
C GLY A 137 6.10 -3.44 4.19
N ARG A 138 5.34 -2.96 5.18
CA ARG A 138 5.85 -2.49 6.48
C ARG A 138 6.68 -3.54 7.20
N ARG A 139 6.19 -4.77 7.26
CA ARG A 139 6.89 -5.86 7.97
C ARG A 139 8.20 -6.22 7.26
N VAL A 140 8.20 -6.24 5.93
CA VAL A 140 9.39 -6.45 5.09
C VAL A 140 10.40 -5.31 5.33
N ALA A 141 9.99 -4.06 5.22
CA ALA A 141 10.85 -2.90 5.47
C ALA A 141 11.43 -2.88 6.90
N GLY A 142 10.60 -3.25 7.89
CA GLY A 142 11.03 -3.41 9.28
C GLY A 142 12.04 -4.56 9.46
N ALA A 143 11.90 -5.65 8.70
CA ALA A 143 12.86 -6.74 8.71
C ALA A 143 14.21 -6.30 8.14
N VAL A 144 14.23 -5.55 7.04
CA VAL A 144 15.46 -4.95 6.48
C VAL A 144 16.15 -4.06 7.51
N ALA A 145 15.39 -3.20 8.19
CA ALA A 145 15.94 -2.32 9.24
C ALA A 145 16.53 -3.11 10.42
N ARG A 146 15.82 -4.15 10.91
CA ARG A 146 16.31 -5.01 12.00
C ARG A 146 17.57 -5.79 11.60
N PHE A 147 17.60 -6.32 10.37
CA PHE A 147 18.78 -6.99 9.84
C PHE A 147 19.98 -6.04 9.86
N ARG A 148 19.84 -4.86 9.25
CA ARG A 148 20.91 -3.85 9.19
C ARG A 148 21.36 -3.40 10.58
N TYR A 149 20.43 -3.23 11.53
CA TYR A 149 20.77 -2.87 12.90
C TYR A 149 21.66 -3.94 13.57
N LYS A 150 21.31 -5.22 13.39
CA LYS A 150 22.00 -6.36 13.98
C LYS A 150 23.34 -6.67 13.30
N HIS A 151 23.39 -6.66 11.96
CA HIS A 151 24.52 -7.13 11.18
C HIS A 151 25.41 -6.02 10.61
N LYS A 152 25.01 -4.74 10.76
CA LYS A 152 25.73 -3.55 10.29
C LYS A 152 25.94 -3.46 8.76
N HIS A 153 25.32 -4.35 7.98
CA HIS A 153 25.24 -4.26 6.51
C HIS A 153 23.80 -4.54 6.02
N ASN A 154 23.53 -4.22 4.75
CA ASN A 154 22.27 -4.61 4.11
C ASN A 154 22.30 -6.10 3.75
N PRO A 155 21.17 -6.83 3.89
CA PRO A 155 21.13 -8.25 3.57
C PRO A 155 21.16 -8.46 2.05
N THR A 156 21.84 -9.51 1.60
CA THR A 156 21.58 -10.14 0.30
C THR A 156 20.18 -10.77 0.27
N ILE A 157 19.67 -11.13 -0.91
CA ILE A 157 18.34 -11.79 -1.02
C ILE A 157 18.29 -13.08 -0.16
N LYS A 158 19.35 -13.89 -0.21
CA LYS A 158 19.45 -15.14 0.55
C LYS A 158 19.43 -14.90 2.06
N GLU A 159 20.29 -14.00 2.55
CA GLU A 159 20.31 -13.63 3.97
C GLU A 159 18.98 -13.03 4.43
N PHE A 160 18.33 -12.25 3.55
CA PHE A 160 17.04 -11.68 3.82
C PHE A 160 15.95 -12.75 3.98
N ALA A 161 15.91 -13.74 3.09
CA ALA A 161 14.99 -14.86 3.17
C ALA A 161 15.22 -15.70 4.45
N ASP A 162 16.49 -15.97 4.79
CA ASP A 162 16.86 -16.68 6.01
C ASP A 162 16.45 -15.91 7.28
N PHE A 163 16.67 -14.60 7.28
CA PHE A 163 16.29 -13.73 8.39
C PHE A 163 14.76 -13.69 8.59
N LEU A 164 14.00 -13.62 7.49
CA LEU A 164 12.54 -13.62 7.52
C LEU A 164 11.94 -14.96 7.99
N ARG A 165 12.64 -16.08 7.72
CA ARG A 165 12.25 -17.41 8.21
C ARG A 165 12.45 -17.56 9.72
N ASN A 166 13.54 -17.00 10.25
CA ASN A 166 13.96 -17.15 11.65
C ASN A 166 13.38 -16.11 12.61
N ALA A 167 12.82 -15.02 12.09
CA ALA A 167 12.17 -14.01 12.91
C ALA A 167 10.95 -14.64 13.63
N ARG A 168 11.04 -14.75 14.97
CA ARG A 168 9.97 -15.24 15.87
C ARG A 168 8.63 -14.49 15.74
N VAL A 169 8.59 -13.38 14.98
CA VAL A 169 7.50 -12.40 14.95
C VAL A 169 6.67 -12.51 13.66
N GLN A 170 6.24 -13.72 13.31
CA GLN A 170 5.42 -14.07 12.12
C GLN A 170 6.22 -14.26 10.83
N ARG A 171 6.21 -15.50 10.33
CA ARG A 171 6.74 -15.89 9.02
C ARG A 171 5.96 -15.17 7.92
N ILE A 172 6.52 -14.08 7.38
CA ILE A 172 5.92 -13.32 6.26
C ILE A 172 5.90 -14.19 5.00
N PHE A 173 7.01 -14.90 4.79
CA PHE A 173 7.26 -15.78 3.66
C PHE A 173 7.54 -17.21 4.15
N ARG A 174 7.21 -18.20 3.33
CA ARG A 174 7.46 -19.62 3.64
C ARG A 174 8.93 -20.02 3.41
N GLY A 175 9.64 -19.29 2.57
CA GLY A 175 11.05 -19.52 2.24
C GLY A 175 11.55 -18.60 1.13
N GLU A 176 12.75 -18.87 0.64
CA GLU A 176 13.42 -18.06 -0.39
C GLU A 176 12.59 -17.94 -1.69
N ALA A 177 12.01 -19.05 -2.16
CA ALA A 177 11.18 -19.04 -3.37
C ALA A 177 9.97 -18.09 -3.25
N ASP A 178 9.39 -17.95 -2.06
CA ASP A 178 8.25 -17.08 -1.80
C ASP A 178 8.66 -15.60 -1.74
N VAL A 179 9.86 -15.34 -1.19
CA VAL A 179 10.50 -14.02 -1.25
C VAL A 179 10.76 -13.64 -2.71
N LEU A 180 11.40 -14.51 -3.48
CA LEU A 180 11.72 -14.28 -4.90
C LEU A 180 10.46 -13.98 -5.73
N LYS A 181 9.38 -14.73 -5.52
CA LYS A 181 8.07 -14.47 -6.14
C LYS A 181 7.51 -13.09 -5.82
N SER A 182 7.77 -12.60 -4.60
CA SER A 182 7.24 -11.32 -4.12
C SER A 182 8.17 -10.14 -4.36
N LEU A 183 9.42 -10.36 -4.77
CA LEU A 183 10.40 -9.29 -5.02
C LEU A 183 9.92 -8.28 -6.06
N PRO A 184 9.38 -8.67 -7.23
CA PRO A 184 8.93 -7.69 -8.21
C PRO A 184 7.89 -6.72 -7.66
N TRP A 185 6.92 -7.24 -6.89
CA TRP A 185 5.93 -6.41 -6.21
C TRP A 185 6.54 -5.47 -5.17
N LEU A 186 7.45 -5.98 -4.34
CA LEU A 186 8.11 -5.19 -3.29
C LEU A 186 8.93 -4.04 -3.85
N VAL A 187 9.61 -4.27 -4.98
CA VAL A 187 10.42 -3.26 -5.68
C VAL A 187 9.52 -2.22 -6.33
N VAL A 188 8.54 -2.64 -7.15
CA VAL A 188 7.63 -1.72 -7.86
C VAL A 188 6.80 -0.88 -6.89
N SER A 189 6.35 -1.46 -5.79
CA SER A 189 5.61 -0.74 -4.75
C SER A 189 6.50 0.19 -3.90
N GLY A 190 7.81 0.23 -4.14
CA GLY A 190 8.77 1.06 -3.43
C GLY A 190 9.04 0.65 -1.97
N TRP A 191 8.66 -0.56 -1.56
CA TRP A 191 8.94 -1.05 -0.20
C TRP A 191 10.40 -1.40 -0.01
N ILE A 192 11.03 -1.95 -1.05
CA ILE A 192 12.46 -2.24 -1.08
C ILE A 192 13.09 -1.67 -2.34
N VAL A 193 14.42 -1.55 -2.32
CA VAL A 193 15.25 -1.32 -3.50
C VAL A 193 16.30 -2.43 -3.53
N LEU A 194 16.64 -2.91 -4.72
CA LEU A 194 17.74 -3.83 -4.94
C LEU A 194 18.92 -3.04 -5.52
N GLU A 195 20.04 -3.04 -4.80
CA GLU A 195 21.27 -2.34 -5.19
C GLU A 195 22.44 -3.27 -4.92
N ASP A 196 23.26 -3.57 -5.94
CA ASP A 196 24.40 -4.50 -5.85
C ASP A 196 24.05 -5.86 -5.21
N GLY A 197 22.88 -6.40 -5.53
CA GLY A 197 22.38 -7.67 -4.98
C GLY A 197 21.95 -7.60 -3.50
N ARG A 198 21.90 -6.41 -2.91
CA ARG A 198 21.48 -6.16 -1.53
C ARG A 198 20.09 -5.55 -1.47
N VAL A 199 19.35 -5.88 -0.42
CA VAL A 199 17.99 -5.40 -0.17
C VAL A 199 18.05 -4.18 0.75
N LEU A 200 17.61 -3.04 0.24
CA LEU A 200 17.51 -1.78 0.97
C LEU A 200 16.05 -1.40 1.20
N ARG A 201 15.81 -0.47 2.13
CA ARG A 201 14.48 0.15 2.28
C ARG A 201 14.24 1.15 1.15
N GLY A 202 13.13 0.96 0.44
CA GLY A 202 12.71 1.84 -0.65
C GLY A 202 11.99 3.11 -0.19
N PRO A 203 11.58 3.97 -1.16
CA PRO A 203 10.97 5.27 -0.89
C PRO A 203 9.65 5.15 -0.10
N THR A 204 8.75 4.25 -0.48
CA THR A 204 7.48 4.00 0.21
C THR A 204 7.71 3.59 1.66
N ALA A 205 8.71 2.75 1.92
CA ALA A 205 9.07 2.34 3.27
C ALA A 205 9.58 3.52 4.14
N ARG A 206 10.35 4.43 3.55
CA ARG A 206 10.83 5.63 4.26
C ARG A 206 9.68 6.59 4.55
N ALA A 207 8.80 6.81 3.59
CA ALA A 207 7.64 7.67 3.75
C ALA A 207 6.67 7.14 4.83
N ASP A 208 6.34 5.85 4.80
CA ASP A 208 5.47 5.24 5.84
C ASP A 208 6.09 5.35 7.24
N MET A 209 7.41 5.18 7.35
CA MET A 209 8.11 5.38 8.62
C MET A 209 8.03 6.83 9.11
N ASN A 210 8.23 7.80 8.23
CA ASN A 210 8.17 9.23 8.56
C ASN A 210 6.75 9.64 8.98
N GLU A 211 5.72 9.20 8.24
CA GLU A 211 4.32 9.42 8.56
C GLU A 211 4.00 8.89 9.96
N ARG A 212 4.40 7.67 10.28
CA ARG A 212 4.17 7.07 11.59
C ARG A 212 4.94 7.77 12.71
N ALA A 213 6.15 8.25 12.44
CA ALA A 213 6.91 9.04 13.40
C ALA A 213 6.21 10.38 13.68
N ALA A 214 5.64 11.02 12.66
CA ALA A 214 4.86 12.25 12.82
C ALA A 214 3.58 12.01 13.65
N LEU A 215 2.81 10.97 13.32
CA LEU A 215 1.61 10.61 14.09
C LEU A 215 1.92 10.31 15.56
N ARG A 216 3.03 9.63 15.84
CA ARG A 216 3.48 9.38 17.22
C ARG A 216 3.82 10.66 17.97
N ARG A 217 4.49 11.62 17.31
CA ARG A 217 4.82 12.92 17.92
C ARG A 217 3.56 13.71 18.26
N LEU A 218 2.55 13.69 17.38
CA LEU A 218 1.25 14.31 17.63
C LEU A 218 0.55 13.68 18.83
N ALA A 219 0.47 12.34 18.86
CA ALA A 219 -0.15 11.62 19.98
C ALA A 219 0.54 11.90 21.33
N ILE A 220 1.89 11.97 21.36
CA ILE A 220 2.64 12.33 22.58
C ILE A 220 2.32 13.76 23.02
N ARG A 221 2.21 14.70 22.07
CA ARG A 221 1.87 16.09 22.36
C ARG A 221 0.45 16.23 22.91
N GLU A 222 -0.52 15.55 22.30
CA GLU A 222 -1.91 15.52 22.77
C GLU A 222 -2.01 14.93 24.16
N ALA A 223 -1.30 13.82 24.43
CA ALA A 223 -1.24 13.21 25.76
C ALA A 223 -0.63 14.15 26.82
N ALA A 224 0.43 14.89 26.47
CA ALA A 224 1.03 15.86 27.37
C ALA A 224 0.10 17.05 27.66
N GLN A 225 -0.66 17.52 26.66
CA GLN A 225 -1.66 18.58 26.85
C GLN A 225 -2.83 18.13 27.73
N ALA A 226 -3.29 16.90 27.56
CA ALA A 226 -4.33 16.31 28.41
C ALA A 226 -3.87 16.23 29.87
N ALA A 227 -2.64 15.78 30.12
CA ALA A 227 -2.08 15.70 31.47
C ALA A 227 -2.02 17.07 32.18
N ASN A 228 -1.57 18.12 31.48
CA ASN A 228 -1.52 19.47 32.06
C ASN A 228 -2.92 20.03 32.38
N THR A 229 -3.93 19.67 31.59
CA THR A 229 -5.32 20.14 31.81
C THR A 229 -5.94 19.50 33.07
N ASP A 230 -5.55 18.27 33.40
CA ASP A 230 -6.02 17.57 34.60
C ASP A 230 -5.34 18.09 35.88
N GLU A 231 -4.08 18.55 35.81
CA GLU A 231 -3.37 19.21 36.92
C GLU A 231 -3.98 20.58 37.27
N GLU A 232 -4.43 21.36 36.27
CA GLU A 232 -5.12 22.64 36.51
C GLU A 232 -6.51 22.43 37.15
N ARG A 233 -7.24 21.39 36.75
CA ARG A 233 -8.55 21.04 37.34
C ARG A 233 -8.45 20.58 38.79
N THR A 234 -7.41 19.80 39.12
CA THR A 234 -7.18 19.32 40.48
C THR A 234 -6.69 20.45 41.41
N SER A 235 -5.91 21.40 40.89
CA SER A 235 -5.46 22.58 41.65
C SER A 235 -6.57 23.62 41.89
N SER A 236 -7.59 23.68 41.02
CA SER A 236 -8.74 24.60 41.19
C SER A 236 -9.80 24.11 42.20
N THR A 237 -9.69 22.88 42.73
CA THR A 237 -10.59 22.35 43.76
C THR A 237 -10.01 22.54 45.18
N ALA A 238 -9.44 23.72 45.44
CA ALA A 238 -9.06 24.12 46.79
C ALA A 238 -10.31 24.57 47.56
N ILE A 239 -10.57 23.84 48.64
CA ILE A 239 -11.75 23.86 49.52
C ILE A 239 -12.07 25.29 50.01
N PRO A 240 -13.31 25.80 49.89
CA PRO A 240 -13.69 27.04 50.56
C PRO A 240 -13.60 26.81 52.08
N THR A 241 -12.72 27.57 52.73
CA THR A 241 -12.55 27.57 54.18
C THR A 241 -13.87 28.03 54.80
N PRO A 242 -14.54 27.22 55.66
CA PRO A 242 -15.70 27.72 56.38
C PRO A 242 -15.24 28.80 57.36
N CYS A 243 -15.68 30.04 57.11
CA CYS A 243 -15.60 31.10 58.11
C CYS A 243 -16.55 30.74 59.27
N GLY A 244 -16.02 30.84 60.48
CA GLY A 244 -16.73 30.53 61.73
C GLY A 244 -17.78 31.55 62.12
#